data_AF-A0AAD9L4E4-F1
#
_entry.id   AF-A0AAD9L4E4-F1
#
_cell.length_a   1.000
_cell.length_b   1.000
_cell.length_c   1.000
_cell.angle_alpha   90.00
_cell.angle_beta   90.00
_cell.angle_gamma   90.00
#
_symmetry.space_group_name_H-M   'P 1'
#
loop_
_entity.id
_entity.type
_entity.pdbx_description
1 polymer ?
#
loop_
_entity_poly.entity_id
_entity_poly.type
_entity_poly.pdbx_seq_one_letter_code
_entity_poly.pdbx_strand_id
1 'polypeptide(L)'
;MTGEKVACLHDATSAFDHEDNLDGQSDKQGHTRSDRAAIYGRFLIRKNLRWTGHLMRMSLDRLPKQLLYSQLSSGHRKRGRPRLRFKDTIKRNLKLRDIKTDSWTSLSQQRDKGEQ
;
A
#
# COMPACT_ATOMS: atom_id res chain seq x y z
N MET A 1 29.62 -19.53 6.55
CA MET A 1 29.01 -18.65 7.55
C MET A 1 29.16 -17.20 7.09
N THR A 2 28.15 -16.67 6.40
CA THR A 2 27.93 -15.23 6.28
C THR A 2 26.43 -15.07 6.11
N GLY A 3 25.75 -14.81 7.23
CA GLY A 3 24.31 -14.65 7.29
C GLY A 3 23.91 -13.34 6.62
N GLU A 4 23.17 -13.46 5.53
CA GLU A 4 22.48 -12.34 4.92
C GLU A 4 21.12 -12.22 5.62
N LYS A 5 20.99 -11.21 6.49
CA LYS A 5 19.74 -10.91 7.19
C LYS A 5 18.71 -10.41 6.17
N VAL A 6 17.81 -11.29 5.76
CA VAL A 6 16.57 -10.91 5.09
C VAL A 6 15.68 -10.26 6.14
N ALA A 7 15.41 -8.96 6.01
CA ALA A 7 14.46 -8.26 6.87
C ALA A 7 13.03 -8.73 6.53
N CYS A 8 12.55 -9.73 7.25
CA CYS A 8 11.21 -10.29 7.11
C CYS A 8 10.15 -9.31 7.63
N LEU A 9 9.11 -9.10 6.84
CA LEU A 9 8.00 -8.18 7.09
C LEU A 9 6.95 -8.80 8.04
N HIS A 10 7.35 -9.39 9.17
CA HIS A 10 6.47 -10.30 9.93
C HIS A 10 6.08 -9.93 11.37
N ASP A 11 6.42 -8.75 11.90
CA ASP A 11 6.04 -8.39 13.28
C ASP A 11 4.94 -7.31 13.38
N ALA A 12 3.82 -7.42 12.65
CA ALA A 12 2.75 -6.42 12.79
C ALA A 12 1.32 -6.90 12.47
N THR A 13 0.96 -8.13 12.84
CA THR A 13 -0.41 -8.65 12.66
C THR A 13 -1.16 -8.92 13.98
N SER A 14 -0.59 -8.58 15.14
CA SER A 14 -1.32 -8.60 16.43
C SER A 14 -1.38 -7.20 17.04
N ALA A 15 -2.26 -6.36 16.50
CA ALA A 15 -2.67 -5.06 17.07
C ALA A 15 -3.92 -4.55 16.33
N PHE A 16 -4.88 -5.45 16.11
CA PHE A 16 -6.22 -5.10 15.63
C PHE A 16 -7.11 -5.31 16.86
N ASP A 17 -7.80 -4.25 17.30
CA ASP A 17 -8.66 -4.17 18.52
C ASP A 17 -8.06 -3.54 19.79
N HIS A 18 -7.33 -2.43 19.65
CA HIS A 18 -7.43 -1.36 20.63
C HIS A 18 -7.69 -0.03 19.92
N GLU A 19 -8.89 0.48 20.10
CA GLU A 19 -9.29 1.85 19.83
C GLU A 19 -8.44 2.76 20.72
N ASP A 20 -7.36 3.35 20.18
CA ASP A 20 -6.62 4.40 20.86
C ASP A 20 -7.42 5.70 20.79
N ASN A 21 -8.20 5.86 21.86
CA ASN A 21 -8.69 7.08 22.46
C ASN A 21 -7.86 8.33 22.08
N LEU A 22 -8.50 9.30 21.45
CA LEU A 22 -7.95 10.63 21.18
C LEU A 22 -8.02 11.51 22.44
N ASP A 23 -7.36 11.10 23.51
CA ASP A 23 -7.18 11.93 24.69
C ASP A 23 -5.76 12.50 24.73
N GLY A 24 -5.70 13.81 24.92
CA GLY A 24 -4.51 14.63 24.69
C GLY A 24 -3.28 14.21 25.49
N GLN A 25 -2.15 14.11 24.79
CA GLN A 25 -0.85 14.46 25.34
C GLN A 25 -0.12 15.40 24.39
N SER A 26 0.38 16.48 24.98
CA SER A 26 1.11 17.57 24.36
C SER A 26 2.60 17.22 24.26
N ASP A 27 3.05 16.85 23.07
CA ASP A 27 4.47 16.52 22.87
C ASP A 27 5.33 17.73 22.51
N LYS A 28 6.31 18.01 23.39
CA LYS A 28 7.34 19.04 23.26
C LYS A 28 8.49 18.64 22.32
N GLN A 29 8.19 18.10 21.13
CA GLN A 29 9.22 17.83 20.12
C GLN A 29 8.88 18.48 18.78
N GLY A 30 9.63 19.53 18.44
CA GLY A 30 9.53 20.25 17.17
C GLY A 30 9.89 19.37 15.98
N HIS A 31 8.92 18.63 15.45
CA HIS A 31 9.04 17.93 14.17
C HIS A 31 8.99 18.95 13.04
N THR A 32 9.94 18.84 12.10
CA THR A 32 9.92 19.70 10.92
C THR A 32 8.72 19.33 10.04
N ARG A 33 8.23 20.27 9.23
CA ARG A 33 7.15 20.02 8.25
C ARG A 33 7.46 18.85 7.31
N SER A 34 8.75 18.61 7.05
CA SER A 34 9.26 17.51 6.23
C SER A 34 9.04 16.14 6.89
N ASP A 35 9.29 16.05 8.20
CA ASP A 35 9.16 14.80 8.95
C ASP A 35 7.70 14.34 9.02
N ARG A 36 6.77 15.29 9.24
CA ARG A 36 5.34 15.00 9.21
C ARG A 36 4.90 14.47 7.84
N ALA A 37 5.33 15.12 6.75
CA ALA A 37 5.01 14.69 5.39
C ALA A 37 5.56 13.28 5.09
N ALA A 38 6.76 12.94 5.59
CA ALA A 38 7.35 11.62 5.44
C ALA A 38 6.55 10.52 6.18
N ILE A 39 6.08 10.80 7.40
CA ILE A 39 5.25 9.88 8.20
C ILE A 39 3.94 9.59 7.46
N TYR A 40 3.21 10.64 7.05
CA TYR A 40 1.96 10.47 6.32
C TYR A 40 2.15 9.76 4.98
N GLY A 41 3.23 10.08 4.24
CA GLY A 41 3.56 9.40 2.99
C GLY A 41 3.74 7.91 3.17
N ARG A 42 4.47 7.48 4.21
CA ARG A 42 4.69 6.06 4.54
C ARG A 42 3.38 5.35 4.90
N PHE A 43 2.54 5.99 5.70
CA PHE A 43 1.23 5.44 6.09
C PHE A 43 0.31 5.25 4.87
N LEU A 44 0.23 6.27 4.01
CA LEU A 44 -0.61 6.23 2.81
C LEU A 44 -0.15 5.14 1.84
N ILE A 45 1.17 5.00 1.64
CA ILE A 45 1.76 3.91 0.85
C ILE A 45 1.34 2.54 1.41
N ARG A 46 1.46 2.33 2.72
CA ARG A 46 1.09 1.06 3.38
C ARG A 46 -0.40 0.73 3.22
N LYS A 47 -1.28 1.72 3.43
CA LYS A 47 -2.74 1.54 3.26
C LYS A 47 -3.11 1.21 1.81
N ASN A 48 -2.54 1.93 0.85
CA ASN A 48 -2.72 1.66 -0.58
C ASN A 48 -2.30 0.24 -0.94
N LEU A 49 -1.09 -0.19 -0.52
CA LEU A 49 -0.60 -1.53 -0.83
C LEU A 49 -1.46 -2.63 -0.20
N ARG A 50 -1.90 -2.46 1.06
CA ARG A 50 -2.82 -3.41 1.71
C ARG A 50 -4.15 -3.54 0.96
N TRP A 51 -4.74 -2.42 0.57
CA TRP A 51 -5.98 -2.43 -0.21
C TRP A 51 -5.79 -3.11 -1.58
N THR A 52 -4.68 -2.84 -2.26
CA THR A 52 -4.39 -3.49 -3.55
C THR A 52 -4.15 -4.98 -3.42
N GLY A 53 -3.47 -5.43 -2.36
CA GLY A 53 -3.32 -6.86 -2.10
C GLY A 53 -4.66 -7.53 -1.82
N HIS A 54 -5.58 -6.84 -1.14
CA HIS A 54 -6.95 -7.32 -0.97
C HIS A 54 -7.69 -7.44 -2.31
N LEU A 55 -7.59 -6.44 -3.20
CA LEU A 55 -8.14 -6.53 -4.56
C LEU A 55 -7.57 -7.71 -5.36
N MET A 56 -6.28 -8.01 -5.22
CA MET A 56 -5.67 -9.14 -5.93
C MET A 56 -6.19 -10.50 -5.48
N ARG A 57 -6.61 -10.61 -4.21
CA ARG A 57 -7.24 -11.81 -3.65
C ARG A 57 -8.74 -11.90 -3.92
N MET A 58 -9.41 -10.78 -4.18
CA MET A 58 -10.80 -10.82 -4.66
C MET A 58 -10.89 -11.55 -6.00
N SER A 59 -12.02 -12.18 -6.26
CA SER A 59 -12.32 -12.82 -7.54
C SER A 59 -12.49 -11.77 -8.67
N LEU A 60 -12.25 -12.17 -9.92
CA LEU A 60 -12.22 -11.25 -11.08
C LEU A 60 -13.61 -10.74 -11.50
N ASP A 61 -14.67 -11.39 -11.07
CA ASP A 61 -16.07 -10.98 -11.21
C ASP A 61 -16.44 -9.78 -10.33
N ARG A 62 -15.62 -9.47 -9.31
CA ARG A 62 -15.91 -8.37 -8.39
C ARG A 62 -15.62 -7.02 -9.04
N LEU A 63 -16.61 -6.13 -9.02
CA LEU A 63 -16.55 -4.77 -9.56
C LEU A 63 -15.27 -4.00 -9.20
N PRO A 64 -14.76 -4.00 -7.95
CA PRO A 64 -13.53 -3.26 -7.63
C PRO A 64 -12.30 -3.75 -8.40
N LYS A 65 -12.17 -5.06 -8.61
CA LYS A 65 -11.06 -5.65 -9.36
C LYS A 65 -11.21 -5.40 -10.85
N GLN A 66 -12.43 -5.51 -11.39
CA GLN A 66 -12.73 -5.15 -12.78
C GLN A 66 -12.43 -3.68 -13.05
N LEU A 67 -12.86 -2.77 -12.16
CA LEU A 67 -12.62 -1.34 -12.29
C LEU A 67 -11.13 -1.01 -12.28
N LEU A 68 -10.34 -1.69 -11.44
CA LEU A 68 -8.89 -1.50 -11.37
C LEU A 68 -8.20 -1.76 -12.72
N TYR A 69 -8.64 -2.80 -13.43
CA TYR A 69 -8.10 -3.18 -14.75
C TYR A 69 -8.86 -2.56 -15.92
N SER A 70 -10.00 -1.91 -15.66
CA SER A 70 -10.81 -1.29 -16.69
C SER A 70 -10.03 -0.16 -17.39
N GLN A 71 -10.27 -0.06 -18.69
CA GLN A 71 -9.74 0.95 -19.56
C GLN A 71 -10.91 1.49 -20.37
N LEU A 72 -11.05 2.81 -20.47
CA LEU A 72 -12.00 3.37 -21.44
C LEU A 72 -11.59 2.93 -22.84
N SER A 73 -12.50 2.24 -23.53
CA SER A 73 -12.34 1.80 -24.93
C SER A 73 -12.27 2.99 -25.89
N SER A 74 -13.07 4.01 -25.64
CA SER A 74 -13.09 5.28 -26.38
C SER A 74 -13.48 6.41 -25.43
N GLY A 75 -12.77 7.54 -25.51
CA GLY A 75 -13.11 8.73 -24.74
C GLY A 75 -11.90 9.57 -24.37
N HIS A 76 -11.96 10.86 -24.67
CA HIS A 76 -10.95 11.83 -24.24
C HIS A 76 -11.26 12.32 -22.83
N ARG A 77 -10.25 12.38 -21.95
CA ARG A 77 -10.46 13.00 -20.63
C ARG A 77 -10.59 14.50 -20.82
N LYS A 78 -11.60 15.11 -20.19
CA LYS A 78 -11.74 16.57 -20.16
C LYS A 78 -10.46 17.20 -19.59
N ARG A 79 -10.05 18.34 -20.15
CA ARG A 79 -8.91 19.13 -19.65
C ARG A 79 -9.12 19.46 -18.16
N GLY A 80 -8.05 19.36 -17.37
CA GLY A 80 -8.06 19.68 -15.93
C GLY A 80 -8.17 18.48 -14.96
N ARG A 81 -8.52 17.27 -15.42
CA ARG A 81 -8.55 16.09 -14.53
C ARG A 81 -7.15 15.48 -14.34
N PRO A 82 -6.77 15.01 -13.13
CA PRO A 82 -5.52 14.30 -12.93
C PRO A 82 -5.37 13.15 -13.93
N ARG A 83 -4.27 13.18 -14.70
CA ARG A 83 -3.95 12.13 -15.68
C ARG A 83 -3.45 10.85 -15.00
N LEU A 84 -3.00 10.97 -13.75
CA LEU A 84 -2.49 9.87 -12.95
C LEU A 84 -3.64 8.96 -12.52
N ARG A 85 -3.58 7.68 -12.90
CA ARG A 85 -4.55 6.69 -12.46
C ARG A 85 -4.12 6.10 -11.13
N PHE A 86 -5.06 5.49 -10.43
CA PHE A 86 -4.76 4.73 -9.22
C PHE A 86 -3.70 3.63 -9.50
N LYS A 87 -3.80 2.90 -10.62
CA LYS A 87 -2.76 1.95 -11.09
C LYS A 87 -1.35 2.54 -11.11
N ASP A 88 -1.20 3.80 -11.51
CA ASP A 88 0.11 4.46 -11.59
C ASP A 88 0.62 4.80 -10.18
N THR A 89 -0.28 5.15 -9.25
CA THR A 89 0.04 5.30 -7.83
C THR A 89 0.52 3.99 -7.22
N ILE A 90 -0.12 2.85 -7.54
CA ILE A 90 0.35 1.53 -7.08
C ILE A 90 1.79 1.27 -7.57
N LYS A 91 2.06 1.49 -8.87
CA LYS A 91 3.40 1.31 -9.44
C LYS A 91 4.44 2.18 -8.74
N ARG A 92 4.12 3.44 -8.43
CA ARG A 92 5.02 4.34 -7.68
C ARG A 92 5.24 3.81 -6.26
N ASN A 93 4.18 3.39 -5.57
CA ASN A 93 4.25 2.86 -4.21
C ASN A 93 5.08 1.58 -4.13
N LEU A 94 4.97 0.68 -5.12
CA LEU A 94 5.78 -0.53 -5.24
C LEU A 94 7.27 -0.18 -5.38
N LYS A 95 7.61 0.77 -6.28
CA LYS A 95 8.99 1.26 -6.42
C LYS A 95 9.53 1.90 -5.14
N LEU A 96 8.72 2.70 -4.45
CA LEU A 96 9.09 3.33 -3.17
C LEU A 96 9.28 2.33 -2.02
N ARG A 97 8.77 1.10 -2.17
CA ARG A 97 8.92 0.01 -1.20
C ARG A 97 9.88 -1.07 -1.68
N ASP A 98 10.56 -0.84 -2.80
CA ASP A 98 11.48 -1.77 -3.44
C ASP A 98 10.86 -3.16 -3.74
N ILE A 99 9.58 -3.16 -4.11
CA ILE A 99 8.86 -4.38 -4.50
C ILE A 99 8.84 -4.46 -6.02
N LYS A 100 9.33 -5.57 -6.58
CA LYS A 100 9.31 -5.82 -8.02
C LYS A 100 7.88 -5.83 -8.56
N THR A 101 7.62 -5.01 -9.58
CA THR A 101 6.31 -4.86 -10.23
C THR A 101 5.80 -6.08 -10.98
N ASP A 102 6.64 -7.09 -11.20
CA ASP A 102 6.25 -8.30 -11.91
C ASP A 102 5.85 -9.43 -10.94
N SER A 103 6.40 -9.43 -9.72
CA SER A 103 6.16 -10.49 -8.73
C SER A 103 5.13 -10.13 -7.65
N TRP A 104 4.76 -8.85 -7.51
CA TRP A 104 3.86 -8.39 -6.44
C TRP A 104 2.47 -9.03 -6.47
N THR A 105 1.95 -9.42 -7.64
CA THR A 105 0.65 -10.09 -7.77
C THR A 105 0.69 -11.46 -7.10
N SER A 106 1.73 -12.24 -7.39
CA SER A 106 1.99 -13.53 -6.73
C SER A 106 2.24 -13.36 -5.23
N LEU A 107 3.03 -12.36 -4.83
CA LEU A 107 3.27 -12.04 -3.41
C LEU A 107 1.97 -11.68 -2.67
N SER A 108 1.04 -10.97 -3.32
CA SER A 108 -0.22 -10.55 -2.70
C SER A 108 -1.22 -11.69 -2.47
N GLN A 109 -1.06 -12.80 -3.19
CA GLN A 109 -1.88 -14.01 -3.04
C GLN A 109 -1.37 -14.93 -1.93
N GLN A 110 -0.09 -14.82 -1.57
CA GLN A 110 0.55 -15.61 -0.52
C GLN A 110 0.28 -14.99 0.85
N ARG A 111 -0.80 -15.41 1.52
CA ARG A 111 -1.00 -15.14 2.96
C ARG A 111 -0.37 -16.22 3.86
N ASP A 112 -0.21 -17.44 3.33
CA ASP A 112 0.03 -18.65 4.15
C ASP A 112 1.46 -19.17 4.10
N LYS A 113 2.38 -18.45 3.44
CA LYS A 113 3.83 -18.74 3.55
C LYS A 113 4.49 -17.92 4.66
N GLY A 114 3.81 -17.85 5.81
CA GLY A 114 4.49 -17.59 7.07
C GLY A 114 5.06 -18.94 7.55
N GLU A 115 6.36 -19.12 7.32
CA GLU A 115 7.33 -20.00 8.02
C GLU A 115 6.86 -20.39 9.45
N GLN A 116 6.94 -21.61 10.00
CA GLN A 116 7.92 -22.73 9.88
C GLN A 116 9.36 -22.31 9.69
#